data_AF-A0A317J5I9-F1
#
_entry.id   AF-A0A317J5I9-F1
#
_cell.length_a   1.000
_cell.length_b   1.000
_cell.length_c   1.000
_cell.angle_alpha   90.00
_cell.angle_beta   90.00
_cell.angle_gamma   90.00
#
_symmetry.space_group_name_H-M   'P 1'
#
loop_
_entity.id
_entity.type
_entity.pdbx_description
1 polymer ?
#
loop_
_entity_poly.entity_id
_entity_poly.type
_entity_poly.pdbx_seq_one_letter_code
_entity_poly.pdbx_strand_id
1 'polypeptide(L)'
;MQHLIWSLMISVPLFAQQPGGATNPAQSPKNLKLLDPKTDVLFHMQTFAAALGVQCTYCHVQGDMASDANPKKEVARKMIGMVRLIDTSFPSSAGVFPDGYHEVDCSTCHRGNVKPEIVAPRKFYNRANSLGNPPPAQTPGVSLKLLPVETHVHGADSLMGEFRDALNVDCNYCHGGGKPQEWDLNPRKDIARKMIMLVRQINANFPGTGVYPQGEQKVTCWTCHRGNPHPESVSNKRYDAPAPKR
;
A
#
# COMPACT_ATOMS: atom_id res chain seq x y z
N MET A 1 -44.57 59.92 -31.71
CA MET A 1 -43.86 58.65 -31.49
C MET A 1 -42.96 58.40 -32.68
N GLN A 2 -41.68 58.78 -32.59
CA GLN A 2 -40.64 58.34 -33.52
C GLN A 2 -39.32 58.43 -32.75
N HIS A 3 -38.81 57.27 -32.34
CA HIS A 3 -37.64 57.17 -31.46
C HIS A 3 -36.36 57.30 -32.28
N LEU A 4 -35.51 58.29 -31.95
CA LEU A 4 -34.12 58.35 -32.39
C LEU A 4 -33.32 57.23 -31.73
N ILE A 5 -32.61 56.45 -32.55
CA ILE A 5 -31.65 55.44 -32.12
C ILE A 5 -30.32 56.15 -31.85
N TRP A 6 -29.83 56.09 -30.61
CA TRP A 6 -28.51 56.58 -30.21
C TRP A 6 -27.57 55.37 -30.09
N SER A 7 -26.63 55.27 -31.03
CA SER A 7 -25.59 54.24 -31.06
C SER A 7 -24.46 54.62 -30.09
N LEU A 8 -24.45 54.03 -28.89
CA LEU A 8 -23.30 54.12 -27.98
C LEU A 8 -22.22 53.11 -28.43
N MET A 9 -21.10 53.61 -28.96
CA MET A 9 -19.88 52.81 -29.11
C MET A 9 -19.16 52.71 -27.76
N ILE A 10 -19.17 51.52 -27.17
CA ILE A 10 -18.39 51.20 -25.97
C ILE A 10 -16.98 50.79 -26.44
N SER A 11 -16.00 51.65 -26.17
CA SER A 11 -14.57 51.35 -26.32
C SER A 11 -14.12 50.39 -25.22
N VAL A 12 -13.75 49.17 -25.58
CA VAL A 12 -13.12 48.20 -24.67
C VAL A 12 -11.62 48.52 -24.56
N PRO A 13 -11.04 48.67 -23.35
CA PRO A 13 -9.59 48.80 -23.23
C PRO A 13 -8.92 47.44 -23.45
N LEU A 14 -7.93 47.40 -24.33
CA LEU A 14 -6.99 46.28 -24.43
C LEU A 14 -6.21 46.16 -23.12
N PHE A 15 -6.44 45.09 -22.35
CA PHE A 15 -5.50 44.66 -21.33
C PHE A 15 -4.27 44.06 -22.01
N ALA A 16 -3.13 44.72 -21.87
CA ALA A 16 -1.83 44.19 -22.25
C ALA A 16 -1.55 42.92 -21.42
N GLN A 17 -1.39 41.78 -22.10
CA GLN A 17 -0.89 40.55 -21.48
C GLN A 17 0.56 40.78 -21.07
N GLN A 18 0.84 40.79 -19.77
CA GLN A 18 2.21 40.72 -19.28
C GLN A 18 2.82 39.39 -19.75
N PRO A 19 4.06 39.38 -20.26
CA PRO A 19 4.73 38.13 -20.61
C PRO A 19 4.88 37.29 -19.35
N GLY A 20 4.33 36.08 -19.40
CA GLY A 20 4.45 35.07 -18.35
C GLY A 20 5.91 34.87 -17.96
N GLY A 21 6.14 34.85 -16.65
CA GLY A 21 7.47 34.66 -16.06
C GLY A 21 8.19 33.46 -16.65
N ALA A 22 9.45 33.67 -16.99
CA ALA A 22 10.36 32.65 -17.47
C ALA A 22 10.30 31.41 -16.58
N THR A 23 9.89 30.28 -17.15
CA THR A 23 10.10 28.97 -16.54
C THR A 23 11.61 28.74 -16.48
N ASN A 24 12.20 28.82 -15.28
CA ASN A 24 13.56 28.34 -15.06
C ASN A 24 13.65 26.91 -15.63
N PRO A 25 14.67 26.58 -16.44
CA PRO A 25 14.87 25.22 -16.90
C PRO A 25 14.94 24.31 -15.67
N ALA A 26 14.07 23.30 -15.61
CA ALA A 26 14.11 22.31 -14.54
C ALA A 26 15.53 21.71 -14.53
N GLN A 27 16.32 22.00 -13.49
CA GLN A 27 17.67 21.47 -13.37
C GLN A 27 17.61 19.96 -13.36
N SER A 28 18.42 19.32 -14.21
CA SER A 28 18.53 17.87 -14.23
C SER A 28 18.89 17.33 -12.84
N PRO A 29 18.24 16.25 -12.39
CA PRO A 29 18.47 15.67 -11.07
C PRO A 29 19.91 15.14 -10.94
N LYS A 30 20.58 15.44 -9.82
CA LYS A 30 22.04 15.17 -9.64
C LYS A 30 22.38 14.00 -8.72
N ASN A 31 21.45 13.49 -7.91
CA ASN A 31 21.70 12.43 -6.90
C ASN A 31 20.58 11.37 -6.88
N LEU A 32 20.34 10.76 -8.05
CA LEU A 32 19.45 9.61 -8.17
C LEU A 32 20.25 8.33 -7.89
N LYS A 33 19.90 7.62 -6.81
CA LYS A 33 20.54 6.34 -6.45
C LYS A 33 19.74 5.12 -6.89
N LEU A 34 18.41 5.26 -7.00
CA LEU A 34 17.49 4.16 -7.28
C LEU A 34 16.64 4.39 -8.52
N LEU A 35 16.47 5.63 -8.98
CA LEU A 35 15.63 5.97 -10.13
C LEU A 35 16.53 6.15 -11.36
N ASP A 36 16.05 5.71 -12.53
CA ASP A 36 16.73 5.96 -13.81
C ASP A 36 16.68 7.46 -14.13
N PRO A 37 17.79 8.11 -14.54
CA PRO A 37 17.78 9.52 -14.94
C PRO A 37 16.80 9.88 -16.08
N LYS A 38 16.34 8.90 -16.87
CA LYS A 38 15.39 9.07 -17.97
C LYS A 38 13.93 9.01 -17.52
N THR A 39 13.64 8.62 -16.28
CA THR A 39 12.27 8.57 -15.77
C THR A 39 11.71 9.95 -15.47
N ASP A 40 10.39 10.05 -15.34
CA ASP A 40 9.73 11.24 -14.79
C ASP A 40 9.90 11.28 -13.27
N VAL A 41 11.02 11.85 -12.84
CA VAL A 41 11.35 11.98 -11.42
C VAL A 41 10.31 12.80 -10.67
N LEU A 42 9.77 13.86 -11.27
CA LEU A 42 8.81 14.73 -10.59
C LEU A 42 7.50 13.98 -10.32
N PHE A 43 7.01 13.22 -11.30
CA PHE A 43 5.83 12.36 -11.14
C PHE A 43 6.00 11.36 -9.99
N HIS A 44 7.16 10.70 -9.91
CA HIS A 44 7.44 9.76 -8.82
C HIS A 44 7.50 10.45 -7.45
N MET A 45 8.16 11.61 -7.36
CA MET A 45 8.21 12.38 -6.12
C MET A 45 6.82 12.83 -5.67
N GLN A 46 5.95 13.25 -6.59
CA GLN A 46 4.56 13.61 -6.30
C GLN A 46 3.75 12.40 -5.83
N THR A 47 3.94 11.24 -6.45
CA THR A 47 3.27 9.99 -6.03
C THR A 47 3.69 9.57 -4.63
N PHE A 48 4.97 9.68 -4.29
CA PHE A 48 5.46 9.41 -2.93
C PHE A 48 4.89 10.41 -1.92
N ALA A 49 4.91 11.71 -2.24
CA ALA A 49 4.34 12.75 -1.40
C ALA A 49 2.86 12.51 -1.12
N ALA A 50 2.07 12.17 -2.15
CA ALA A 50 0.65 11.86 -2.04
C ALA A 50 0.41 10.60 -1.19
N ALA A 51 1.16 9.53 -1.42
CA ALA A 51 1.02 8.29 -0.66
C ALA A 51 1.30 8.47 0.83
N LEU A 52 2.24 9.35 1.20
CA LEU A 52 2.60 9.63 2.59
C LEU A 52 1.78 10.78 3.22
N GLY A 53 1.07 11.58 2.41
CA GLY A 53 0.35 12.76 2.88
C GLY A 53 1.27 13.91 3.32
N VAL A 54 2.40 14.09 2.64
CA VAL A 54 3.45 15.06 3.03
C VAL A 54 3.87 15.98 1.89
N GLN A 55 4.55 17.07 2.23
CA GLN A 55 5.17 17.98 1.26
C GLN A 55 6.62 17.57 0.95
N CYS A 56 7.19 18.07 -0.15
CA CYS A 56 8.54 17.76 -0.62
C CYS A 56 9.61 17.95 0.47
N THR A 57 9.48 19.02 1.28
CA THR A 57 10.40 19.38 2.37
C THR A 57 10.40 18.37 3.52
N TYR A 58 9.44 17.44 3.58
CA TYR A 58 9.48 16.33 4.52
C TYR A 58 10.71 15.46 4.30
N CYS A 59 11.08 15.20 3.03
CA CYS A 59 12.24 14.38 2.68
C CYS A 59 13.42 15.20 2.14
N HIS A 60 13.16 16.32 1.47
CA HIS A 60 14.20 17.12 0.82
C HIS A 60 14.61 18.34 1.64
N VAL A 61 15.85 18.80 1.44
CA VAL A 61 16.34 20.07 1.95
C VAL A 61 15.86 21.19 1.01
N GLN A 62 15.29 22.26 1.56
CA GLN A 62 14.81 23.38 0.76
C GLN A 62 15.98 24.05 0.02
N GLY A 63 15.82 24.27 -1.29
CA GLY A 63 16.87 24.82 -2.14
C GLY A 63 17.94 23.82 -2.59
N ASP A 64 17.99 22.62 -2.01
CA ASP A 64 18.89 21.54 -2.42
C ASP A 64 18.19 20.16 -2.37
N MET A 65 17.49 19.83 -3.44
CA MET A 65 16.79 18.55 -3.58
C MET A 65 17.75 17.36 -3.69
N ALA A 66 19.02 17.59 -4.06
CA ALA A 66 20.02 16.56 -4.23
C ALA A 66 20.67 16.14 -2.90
N SER A 67 20.70 17.03 -1.91
CA SER A 67 21.25 16.76 -0.57
C SER A 67 20.66 15.53 0.10
N ASP A 68 21.53 14.79 0.81
CA ASP A 68 21.18 13.68 1.70
C ASP A 68 21.21 14.08 3.18
N ALA A 69 21.32 15.38 3.48
CA ALA A 69 21.39 15.89 4.86
C ALA A 69 20.10 15.67 5.67
N ASN A 70 18.94 15.50 5.01
CA ASN A 70 17.72 15.06 5.66
C ASN A 70 17.66 13.52 5.69
N PRO A 71 17.72 12.88 6.87
CA PRO A 71 17.77 11.42 6.99
C PRO A 71 16.51 10.71 6.48
N LYS A 72 15.37 11.42 6.37
CA LYS A 72 14.12 10.84 5.82
C LYS A 72 14.25 10.44 4.36
N LYS A 73 15.17 11.07 3.61
CA LYS A 73 15.47 10.68 2.22
C LYS A 73 16.09 9.29 2.14
N GLU A 74 17.00 8.94 3.05
CA GLU A 74 17.56 7.59 3.14
C GLU A 74 16.51 6.56 3.60
N VAL A 75 15.59 6.95 4.50
CA VAL A 75 14.45 6.09 4.85
C VAL A 75 13.57 5.83 3.62
N ALA A 76 13.26 6.86 2.82
CA ALA A 76 12.48 6.70 1.59
C ALA A 76 13.18 5.76 0.59
N ARG A 77 14.50 5.84 0.44
CA ARG A 77 15.28 4.90 -0.38
C ARG A 77 15.16 3.46 0.11
N LYS A 78 15.23 3.23 1.43
CA LYS A 78 14.99 1.91 2.02
C LYS A 78 13.57 1.40 1.73
N MET A 79 12.56 2.27 1.76
CA MET A 79 11.19 1.89 1.41
C MET A 79 11.04 1.54 -0.07
N ILE A 80 11.71 2.25 -0.99
CA ILE A 80 11.78 1.85 -2.42
C ILE A 80 12.39 0.45 -2.55
N GLY A 81 13.49 0.18 -1.83
CA GLY A 81 14.10 -1.15 -1.79
C GLY A 81 13.17 -2.22 -1.23
N MET A 82 12.37 -1.89 -0.20
CA MET A 82 11.36 -2.78 0.37
C MET A 82 10.25 -3.11 -0.62
N VAL A 83 9.74 -2.13 -1.39
CA VAL A 83 8.74 -2.42 -2.44
C VAL A 83 9.32 -3.34 -3.51
N ARG A 84 10.55 -3.08 -3.98
CA ARG A 84 11.26 -3.97 -4.91
C ARG A 84 11.44 -5.38 -4.37
N LEU A 85 11.64 -5.53 -3.06
CA LEU A 85 11.69 -6.83 -2.41
C LEU A 85 10.34 -7.54 -2.48
N ILE A 86 9.24 -6.81 -2.27
CA ILE A 86 7.88 -7.36 -2.38
C ILE A 86 7.59 -7.79 -3.82
N ASP A 87 8.04 -7.03 -4.82
CA ASP A 87 7.87 -7.39 -6.25
C ASP A 87 8.49 -8.75 -6.59
N THR A 88 9.50 -9.22 -5.85
CA THR A 88 10.06 -10.57 -6.04
C THR A 88 9.06 -11.69 -5.69
N SER A 89 8.07 -11.40 -4.85
CA SER A 89 6.97 -12.31 -4.51
C SER A 89 5.80 -12.23 -5.49
N PHE A 90 5.70 -11.13 -6.24
CA PHE A 90 4.66 -10.86 -7.24
C PHE A 90 5.31 -10.36 -8.54
N PRO A 91 6.12 -11.20 -9.22
CA PRO A 91 6.90 -10.74 -10.35
C PRO A 91 5.99 -10.17 -11.44
N SER A 92 6.01 -8.85 -11.58
CA SER A 92 5.42 -8.17 -12.72
C SER A 92 6.42 -8.19 -13.87
N SER A 93 5.91 -8.19 -15.10
CA SER A 93 6.77 -8.19 -16.30
C SER A 93 7.08 -6.78 -16.82
N ALA A 94 6.71 -5.74 -16.07
CA ALA A 94 6.68 -4.37 -16.56
C ALA A 94 7.47 -3.42 -15.64
N GLY A 95 8.79 -3.39 -15.78
CA GLY A 95 9.66 -2.40 -15.14
C GLY A 95 10.12 -2.74 -13.73
N VAL A 96 10.89 -1.84 -13.12
CA VAL A 96 11.40 -1.94 -11.75
C VAL A 96 10.83 -0.77 -10.96
N PHE A 97 10.24 -1.03 -9.79
CA PHE A 97 9.62 0.03 -8.98
C PHE A 97 10.58 1.22 -8.77
N PRO A 98 10.14 2.48 -8.96
CA PRO A 98 8.74 2.91 -9.14
C PRO A 98 8.23 2.90 -10.59
N ASP A 99 9.02 2.45 -11.56
CA ASP A 99 8.65 2.47 -12.97
C ASP A 99 7.86 1.22 -13.37
N GLY A 100 6.74 1.41 -14.08
CA GLY A 100 5.91 0.32 -14.61
C GLY A 100 4.87 -0.24 -13.62
N TYR A 101 4.36 -1.45 -13.88
CA TYR A 101 3.27 -2.04 -13.08
C TYR A 101 3.84 -2.77 -11.87
N HIS A 102 3.30 -2.49 -10.68
CA HIS A 102 3.66 -3.14 -9.42
C HIS A 102 2.42 -3.48 -8.63
N GLU A 103 2.39 -4.67 -8.05
CA GLU A 103 1.21 -5.18 -7.33
C GLU A 103 0.92 -4.35 -6.08
N VAL A 104 1.99 -3.95 -5.39
CA VAL A 104 1.94 -3.03 -4.25
C VAL A 104 2.72 -1.77 -4.56
N ASP A 105 2.31 -0.65 -3.94
CA ASP A 105 3.05 0.59 -3.99
C ASP A 105 3.03 1.30 -2.62
N CYS A 106 3.56 2.52 -2.57
CA CYS A 106 3.58 3.30 -1.32
C CYS A 106 2.17 3.53 -0.77
N SER A 107 1.17 3.72 -1.64
CA SER A 107 -0.20 3.98 -1.27
C SER A 107 -0.89 2.74 -0.71
N THR A 108 -0.49 1.53 -1.09
CA THR A 108 -1.03 0.28 -0.54
C THR A 108 -0.95 0.27 0.99
N CYS A 109 0.19 0.70 1.53
CA CYS A 109 0.46 0.73 2.97
C CYS A 109 0.16 2.09 3.62
N HIS A 110 0.70 3.19 3.06
CA HIS A 110 0.72 4.47 3.76
C HIS A 110 -0.63 5.20 3.73
N ARG A 111 -1.36 5.16 2.61
CA ARG A 111 -2.70 5.77 2.46
C ARG A 111 -2.84 7.17 3.07
N GLY A 112 -1.86 8.04 2.82
CA GLY A 112 -1.82 9.41 3.33
C GLY A 112 -1.22 9.57 4.73
N ASN A 113 -0.63 8.51 5.30
CA ASN A 113 -0.01 8.53 6.62
C ASN A 113 1.47 8.17 6.54
N VAL A 114 2.32 8.97 7.18
CA VAL A 114 3.78 8.68 7.28
C VAL A 114 4.09 7.38 8.01
N LYS A 115 3.19 6.91 8.88
CA LYS A 115 3.24 5.61 9.54
C LYS A 115 2.01 4.82 9.11
N PRO A 116 2.16 3.67 8.43
CA PRO A 116 1.03 2.82 8.05
C PRO A 116 0.25 2.33 9.27
N GLU A 117 -1.05 2.11 9.07
CA GLU A 117 -1.86 1.40 10.05
C GLU A 117 -1.55 -0.10 10.01
N ILE A 118 -1.45 -0.73 11.18
CA ILE A 118 -1.05 -2.14 11.31
C ILE A 118 -2.11 -3.01 12.01
N VAL A 119 -3.22 -2.42 12.47
CA VAL A 119 -4.32 -3.15 13.11
C VAL A 119 -5.64 -2.71 12.49
N ALA A 120 -6.51 -3.68 12.20
CA ALA A 120 -7.85 -3.40 11.73
C ALA A 120 -8.64 -2.59 12.77
N PRO A 121 -9.28 -1.48 12.39
CA PRO A 121 -10.04 -0.64 13.33
C PRO A 121 -11.34 -1.30 13.77
N ARG A 122 -11.76 -2.39 13.10
CA ARG A 122 -12.98 -3.13 13.39
C ARG A 122 -12.73 -4.63 13.18
N LYS A 123 -13.32 -5.43 14.07
CA LYS A 123 -13.38 -6.87 13.91
C LYS A 123 -14.40 -7.25 12.83
N PHE A 124 -14.12 -8.31 12.09
CA PHE A 124 -15.04 -8.89 11.12
C PHE A 124 -16.11 -9.72 11.84
N TYR A 125 -17.39 -9.40 11.58
CA TYR A 125 -18.54 -10.14 12.07
C TYR A 125 -19.29 -10.76 10.90
N ASN A 126 -19.43 -12.08 10.89
CA ASN A 126 -20.34 -12.74 9.94
C ASN A 126 -21.79 -12.70 10.47
N ARG A 127 -22.76 -13.07 9.62
CA ARG A 127 -24.19 -13.11 10.01
C ARG A 127 -24.42 -13.91 11.29
N ALA A 128 -23.75 -15.05 11.46
CA ALA A 128 -23.90 -15.87 12.67
C ALA A 128 -23.40 -15.13 13.92
N ASN A 129 -22.24 -14.46 13.85
CA ASN A 129 -21.73 -13.62 14.93
C ASN A 129 -22.69 -12.45 15.24
N SER A 130 -23.26 -11.81 14.23
CA SER A 130 -24.21 -10.69 14.39
C SER A 130 -25.54 -11.09 15.03
N LEU A 131 -25.90 -12.38 14.94
CA LEU A 131 -27.08 -12.95 15.60
C LEU A 131 -26.81 -13.40 17.05
N GLY A 132 -25.62 -13.07 17.59
CA GLY A 132 -25.26 -13.39 18.97
C GLY A 132 -24.77 -14.82 19.19
N ASN A 133 -24.50 -15.58 18.13
CA ASN A 133 -23.89 -16.90 18.29
C ASN A 133 -22.50 -16.73 18.92
N PRO A 134 -22.16 -17.53 19.95
CA PRO A 134 -20.86 -17.45 20.59
C PRO A 134 -19.75 -17.70 19.55
N PRO A 135 -18.59 -17.04 19.69
CA PRO A 135 -17.44 -17.37 18.87
C PRO A 135 -17.08 -18.85 19.02
N PRO A 136 -16.46 -19.48 18.01
CA PRO A 136 -16.01 -20.86 18.11
C PRO A 136 -15.16 -21.05 19.36
N ALA A 137 -15.36 -22.19 20.04
CA ALA A 137 -14.55 -22.56 21.21
C ALA A 137 -13.06 -22.54 20.85
N GLN A 138 -12.24 -22.09 21.79
CA GLN A 138 -10.78 -22.13 21.62
C GLN A 138 -10.34 -23.58 21.55
N THR A 139 -9.68 -23.94 20.46
CA THR A 139 -9.05 -25.25 20.30
C THR A 139 -7.59 -25.06 19.90
N PRO A 140 -6.68 -25.94 20.34
CA PRO A 140 -5.29 -25.89 19.92
C PRO A 140 -5.16 -25.91 18.40
N GLY A 141 -4.18 -25.17 17.89
CA GLY A 141 -3.88 -25.18 16.47
C GLY A 141 -3.34 -26.53 16.03
N VAL A 142 -3.94 -27.10 14.99
CA VAL A 142 -3.49 -28.32 14.33
C VAL A 142 -2.96 -27.99 12.94
N SER A 143 -1.92 -28.69 12.48
CA SER A 143 -1.29 -28.46 11.16
C SER A 143 -0.82 -27.00 10.95
N LEU A 144 -0.12 -26.48 11.95
CA LEU A 144 0.32 -25.08 12.02
C LEU A 144 1.43 -24.73 11.01
N LYS A 145 2.14 -25.73 10.48
CA LYS A 145 3.25 -25.63 9.51
C LYS A 145 4.27 -24.54 9.85
N LEU A 146 3.98 -23.30 9.44
CA LEU A 146 4.85 -22.13 9.60
C LEU A 146 4.71 -21.46 10.97
N LEU A 147 3.60 -21.71 11.67
CA LEU A 147 3.27 -21.07 12.93
C LEU A 147 3.83 -21.89 14.10
N PRO A 148 4.39 -21.25 15.15
CA PRO A 148 4.78 -21.92 16.38
C PRO A 148 3.61 -22.69 17.02
N VAL A 149 3.88 -23.81 17.70
CA VAL A 149 2.86 -24.75 18.19
C VAL A 149 1.90 -24.12 19.21
N GLU A 150 2.39 -23.12 19.94
CA GLU A 150 1.68 -22.34 20.95
C GLU A 150 0.87 -21.17 20.37
N THR A 151 0.85 -21.00 19.05
CA THR A 151 0.13 -19.89 18.41
C THR A 151 -1.37 -19.97 18.70
N HIS A 152 -1.93 -18.90 19.25
CA HIS A 152 -3.36 -18.77 19.48
C HIS A 152 -4.11 -18.55 18.15
N VAL A 153 -4.67 -19.62 17.57
CA VAL A 153 -5.29 -19.58 16.23
C VAL A 153 -6.81 -19.50 16.23
N HIS A 154 -7.52 -19.91 17.29
CA HIS A 154 -8.99 -19.89 17.36
C HIS A 154 -9.51 -19.07 18.54
N GLY A 155 -10.69 -18.48 18.38
CA GLY A 155 -11.33 -17.66 19.40
C GLY A 155 -11.28 -16.17 19.08
N ALA A 156 -11.66 -15.35 20.07
CA ALA A 156 -11.49 -13.90 19.98
C ALA A 156 -10.00 -13.54 20.07
N ASP A 157 -9.57 -12.53 19.32
CA ASP A 157 -8.19 -12.02 19.33
C ASP A 157 -7.13 -13.08 18.92
N SER A 158 -7.57 -14.08 18.17
CA SER A 158 -6.70 -15.09 17.58
C SER A 158 -6.08 -14.63 16.27
N LEU A 159 -5.01 -15.30 15.83
CA LEU A 159 -4.39 -15.05 14.54
C LEU A 159 -5.38 -15.20 13.36
N MET A 160 -6.26 -16.19 13.41
CA MET A 160 -7.28 -16.35 12.37
C MET A 160 -8.33 -15.24 12.45
N GLY A 161 -8.59 -14.68 13.64
CA GLY A 161 -9.35 -13.44 13.81
C GLY A 161 -8.68 -12.27 13.09
N GLU A 162 -7.38 -12.05 13.33
CA GLU A 162 -6.61 -11.00 12.65
C GLU A 162 -6.65 -11.14 11.12
N PHE A 163 -6.54 -12.36 10.58
CA PHE A 163 -6.69 -12.58 9.13
C PHE A 163 -8.08 -12.21 8.61
N ARG A 164 -9.14 -12.59 9.33
CA ARG A 164 -10.53 -12.24 8.95
C ARG A 164 -10.74 -10.74 8.97
N ASP A 165 -10.25 -10.08 10.02
CA ASP A 165 -10.33 -8.63 10.18
C ASP A 165 -9.54 -7.93 9.07
N ALA A 166 -8.37 -8.49 8.72
CA ALA A 166 -7.49 -7.91 7.71
C ALA A 166 -8.05 -8.00 6.28
N LEU A 167 -8.65 -9.15 5.96
CA LEU A 167 -9.11 -9.51 4.62
C LEU A 167 -10.61 -9.29 4.41
N ASN A 168 -11.37 -9.05 5.49
CA ASN A 168 -12.84 -8.96 5.51
C ASN A 168 -13.52 -10.23 4.96
N VAL A 169 -13.08 -11.40 5.43
CA VAL A 169 -13.58 -12.71 5.01
C VAL A 169 -13.97 -13.59 6.19
N ASP A 170 -14.76 -14.63 5.95
CA ASP A 170 -15.05 -15.66 6.94
C ASP A 170 -14.01 -16.80 6.91
N CYS A 171 -14.13 -17.73 7.86
CA CYS A 171 -13.24 -18.88 7.93
C CYS A 171 -13.34 -19.75 6.67
N ASN A 172 -14.54 -19.85 6.05
CA ASN A 172 -14.79 -20.70 4.90
C ASN A 172 -14.10 -20.22 3.62
N TYR A 173 -13.70 -18.95 3.58
CA TYR A 173 -12.86 -18.44 2.51
C TYR A 173 -11.58 -19.28 2.35
N CYS A 174 -10.94 -19.65 3.46
CA CYS A 174 -9.71 -20.46 3.48
C CYS A 174 -9.95 -21.93 3.89
N HIS A 175 -10.91 -22.19 4.78
CA HIS A 175 -11.20 -23.52 5.32
C HIS A 175 -12.45 -24.12 4.66
N GLY A 176 -12.54 -25.44 4.49
CA GLY A 176 -13.64 -26.07 3.73
C GLY A 176 -14.85 -26.41 4.60
N GLY A 177 -16.03 -25.84 4.29
CA GLY A 177 -17.31 -26.05 4.99
C GLY A 177 -17.71 -27.52 5.17
N GLY A 178 -17.42 -28.07 6.35
CA GLY A 178 -17.76 -29.44 6.75
C GLY A 178 -16.62 -30.46 6.64
N LYS A 179 -15.40 -30.04 6.25
CA LYS A 179 -14.19 -30.88 6.32
C LYS A 179 -13.27 -30.39 7.46
N PRO A 180 -12.37 -31.25 7.97
CA PRO A 180 -11.41 -30.83 8.99
C PRO A 180 -10.55 -29.65 8.51
N GLN A 181 -10.38 -28.63 9.36
CA GLN A 181 -9.74 -27.36 8.99
C GLN A 181 -8.23 -27.50 8.74
N GLU A 182 -7.61 -28.52 9.33
CA GLU A 182 -6.20 -28.88 9.18
C GLU A 182 -5.86 -29.34 7.76
N TRP A 183 -6.85 -29.77 6.98
CA TRP A 183 -6.62 -30.25 5.62
C TRP A 183 -6.27 -29.11 4.67
N ASP A 184 -5.31 -29.35 3.78
CA ASP A 184 -4.81 -28.38 2.81
C ASP A 184 -5.42 -28.60 1.42
N LEU A 185 -6.75 -28.62 1.39
CA LEU A 185 -7.49 -28.78 0.13
C LEU A 185 -7.74 -27.46 -0.58
N ASN A 186 -7.85 -26.36 0.16
CA ASN A 186 -8.11 -25.04 -0.41
C ASN A 186 -6.77 -24.33 -0.69
N PRO A 187 -6.46 -23.98 -1.96
CA PRO A 187 -5.18 -23.35 -2.32
C PRO A 187 -4.97 -21.99 -1.64
N ARG A 188 -6.03 -21.33 -1.16
CA ARG A 188 -5.91 -20.08 -0.40
C ARG A 188 -5.13 -20.25 0.91
N LYS A 189 -5.12 -21.45 1.52
CA LYS A 189 -4.28 -21.71 2.70
C LYS A 189 -2.79 -21.61 2.36
N ASP A 190 -2.38 -22.10 1.21
CA ASP A 190 -0.98 -22.02 0.77
C ASP A 190 -0.60 -20.60 0.34
N ILE A 191 -1.52 -19.86 -0.26
CA ILE A 191 -1.33 -18.43 -0.52
C ILE A 191 -1.14 -17.68 0.80
N ALA A 192 -2.01 -17.89 1.80
CA ALA A 192 -1.88 -17.26 3.11
C ALA A 192 -0.54 -17.58 3.79
N ARG A 193 -0.05 -18.82 3.67
CA ARG A 193 1.28 -19.22 4.15
C ARG A 193 2.42 -18.45 3.48
N LYS A 194 2.36 -18.27 2.16
CA LYS A 194 3.33 -17.43 1.43
C LYS A 194 3.26 -15.97 1.90
N MET A 195 2.06 -15.45 2.18
CA MET A 195 1.90 -14.09 2.71
C MET A 195 2.47 -13.94 4.12
N ILE A 196 2.33 -14.95 4.99
CA ILE A 196 3.00 -14.97 6.30
C ILE A 196 4.52 -14.85 6.13
N MET A 197 5.10 -15.61 5.19
CA MET A 197 6.54 -15.54 4.91
C MET A 197 6.97 -14.19 4.36
N LEU A 198 6.17 -13.59 3.48
CA LEU A 198 6.40 -12.23 2.98
C LEU A 198 6.39 -11.20 4.11
N VAL A 199 5.39 -11.23 4.99
CA VAL A 199 5.33 -10.31 6.16
C VAL A 199 6.52 -10.50 7.08
N ARG A 200 6.94 -11.76 7.34
CA ARG A 200 8.16 -12.05 8.12
C ARG A 200 9.39 -11.43 7.47
N GLN A 201 9.55 -11.60 6.16
CA GLN A 201 10.68 -11.06 5.41
C GLN A 201 10.69 -9.53 5.41
N ILE A 202 9.53 -8.89 5.29
CA ILE A 202 9.41 -7.43 5.37
C ILE A 202 9.80 -6.95 6.77
N ASN A 203 9.21 -7.52 7.83
CA ASN A 203 9.46 -7.12 9.21
C ASN A 203 10.93 -7.30 9.60
N ALA A 204 11.63 -8.31 9.06
CA ALA A 204 13.07 -8.49 9.28
C ALA A 204 13.94 -7.28 8.88
N ASN A 205 13.44 -6.37 8.04
CA ASN A 205 14.14 -5.12 7.71
C ASN A 205 14.02 -4.02 8.78
N PHE A 206 13.21 -4.23 9.82
CA PHE A 206 12.97 -3.28 10.90
C PHE A 206 13.58 -3.81 12.20
N PRO A 207 14.64 -3.17 12.73
CA PRO A 207 15.26 -3.60 13.98
C PRO A 207 14.26 -3.63 15.13
N GLY A 208 14.35 -4.66 15.97
CA GLY A 208 13.49 -4.82 17.16
C GLY A 208 12.13 -5.48 16.90
N THR A 209 11.80 -5.84 15.65
CA THR A 209 10.61 -6.66 15.39
C THR A 209 10.82 -8.11 15.77
N GLY A 210 9.76 -8.76 16.25
CA GLY A 210 9.75 -10.21 16.38
C GLY A 210 9.47 -10.91 15.05
N VAL A 211 9.29 -12.23 15.08
CA VAL A 211 8.91 -13.03 13.90
C VAL A 211 7.40 -13.17 13.88
N TYR A 212 6.74 -12.63 12.84
CA TYR A 212 5.28 -12.71 12.72
C TYR A 212 4.75 -14.13 12.99
N PRO A 213 3.70 -14.29 13.84
CA PRO A 213 2.92 -13.23 14.48
C PRO A 213 3.42 -12.80 15.88
N GLN A 214 4.62 -13.21 16.30
CA GLN A 214 5.15 -12.96 17.63
C GLN A 214 6.01 -11.69 17.69
N GLY A 215 5.90 -10.95 18.80
CA GLY A 215 6.67 -9.73 19.06
C GLY A 215 6.14 -8.50 18.33
N GLU A 216 6.88 -7.39 18.39
CA GLU A 216 6.46 -6.14 17.73
C GLU A 216 6.43 -6.33 16.21
N GLN A 217 5.31 -5.94 15.57
CA GLN A 217 5.14 -5.97 14.12
C GLN A 217 5.09 -4.54 13.59
N LYS A 218 5.85 -4.24 12.53
CA LYS A 218 5.76 -2.95 11.81
C LYS A 218 4.89 -3.03 10.56
N VAL A 219 4.71 -4.23 10.02
CA VAL A 219 3.83 -4.57 8.92
C VAL A 219 3.01 -5.80 9.33
N THR A 220 1.72 -5.77 9.04
CA THR A 220 0.79 -6.89 9.25
C THR A 220 -0.05 -7.12 8.00
N CYS A 221 -0.96 -8.09 8.03
CA CYS A 221 -1.92 -8.29 6.94
C CYS A 221 -2.77 -7.04 6.70
N TRP A 222 -3.16 -6.34 7.77
CA TRP A 222 -3.98 -5.13 7.67
C TRP A 222 -3.25 -3.98 6.99
N THR A 223 -1.92 -3.91 7.10
CA THR A 223 -1.12 -2.84 6.46
C THR A 223 -1.39 -2.75 4.96
N CYS A 224 -1.57 -3.88 4.27
CA CYS A 224 -1.83 -3.90 2.84
C CYS A 224 -3.31 -4.14 2.51
N HIS A 225 -3.91 -5.16 3.12
CA HIS A 225 -5.21 -5.70 2.67
C HIS A 225 -6.38 -4.78 2.99
N ARG A 226 -6.40 -4.17 4.19
CA ARG A 226 -7.35 -3.10 4.54
C ARG A 226 -8.82 -3.46 4.25
N GLY A 227 -9.19 -4.72 4.51
CA GLY A 227 -10.53 -5.25 4.30
C GLY A 227 -10.81 -5.73 2.88
N ASN A 228 -9.78 -5.88 2.04
CA ASN A 228 -9.88 -6.50 0.72
C ASN A 228 -8.99 -7.76 0.67
N PRO A 229 -9.50 -8.94 0.23
CA PRO A 229 -8.69 -10.14 0.06
C PRO A 229 -7.50 -9.97 -0.89
N HIS A 230 -7.56 -8.98 -1.78
CA HIS A 230 -6.48 -8.57 -2.65
C HIS A 230 -6.12 -7.10 -2.34
N PRO A 231 -4.86 -6.76 -1.99
CA PRO A 231 -4.50 -5.39 -1.69
C PRO A 231 -4.77 -4.46 -2.88
N GLU A 232 -5.09 -3.20 -2.59
CA GLU A 232 -5.24 -2.16 -3.61
C GLU A 232 -3.97 -1.29 -3.69
N SER A 233 -3.58 -0.95 -4.91
CA SER A 233 -2.52 -0.02 -5.27
C SER A 233 -3.01 0.91 -6.38
N VAL A 234 -2.27 1.96 -6.70
CA VAL A 234 -2.58 2.84 -7.85
C VAL A 234 -2.54 2.03 -9.14
N SER A 235 -1.59 1.10 -9.25
CA SER A 235 -1.36 0.27 -10.42
C SER A 235 -2.47 -0.76 -10.63
N ASN A 236 -2.79 -1.56 -9.61
CA ASN A 236 -3.76 -2.66 -9.76
C ASN A 236 -5.23 -2.20 -9.73
N LYS A 237 -5.50 -0.96 -9.31
CA LYS A 237 -6.84 -0.36 -9.39
C LYS A 237 -7.17 0.18 -10.77
N ARG A 238 -6.15 0.54 -11.55
CA ARG A 238 -6.30 1.15 -12.88
C ARG A 238 -6.11 0.16 -14.03
N TYR A 239 -5.48 -0.99 -13.78
CA TYR A 239 -5.12 -1.95 -14.81
C TYR A 239 -5.45 -3.38 -14.35
N ASP A 240 -6.04 -4.18 -15.24
CA ASP A 240 -6.12 -5.62 -15.06
C ASP A 240 -4.70 -6.20 -14.95
N ALA A 241 -4.54 -7.21 -14.09
CA ALA A 241 -3.26 -7.90 -13.96
C ALA A 241 -2.75 -8.33 -15.36
N PRO A 242 -1.45 -8.16 -15.66
CA PRO A 242 -0.89 -8.61 -16.93
C PRO A 242 -1.25 -10.08 -17.16
N ALA A 243 -1.75 -10.41 -18.35
CA ALA A 243 -2.10 -11.79 -18.68
C ALA A 243 -0.91 -12.73 -18.38
N PRO A 244 -1.14 -13.91 -17.78
CA PRO A 244 -0.05 -14.83 -17.47
C PRO A 244 0.72 -15.15 -18.74
N LYS A 245 2.05 -15.07 -18.68
CA LYS A 245 2.90 -15.54 -19.79
C LYS A 245 2.64 -17.03 -19.97
N ARG A 246 2.15 -17.41 -21.15
CA ARG A 246 1.95 -18.81 -21.56
C ARG A 246 3.29 -19.53 -21.71
#